data_AF-A0A1Y2D9L8-F1
#
_entry.id   AF-A0A1Y2D9L8-F1
#
_cell.length_a   1.000
_cell.length_b   1.000
_cell.length_c   1.000
_cell.angle_alpha   90.00
_cell.angle_beta   90.00
_cell.angle_gamma   90.00
#
_symmetry.space_group_name_H-M   'P 1'
#
loop_
_entity.id
_entity.type
_entity.pdbx_description
1 polymer ?
#
loop_
_entity_poly.entity_id
_entity_poly.type
_entity_poly.pdbx_seq_one_letter_code
_entity_poly.pdbx_strand_id
1 'polypeptide(L)'
;MDDPGSSWPAWKFGMKRDELFTKLHDQYNTFPSSIQDPEAFHHDVYEISNTASTTAEFHHLLADRKDQRLRELNNSLESASLEIIANPKLIGTEQWQHALQLFRTKSLDSLVRYFASYLPEDHSWH
;
A
#
# COMPACT_ATOMS: atom_id res chain seq x y z
N MET A 1 -18.78 -21.67 -3.53
CA MET A 1 -18.27 -22.58 -4.58
C MET A 1 -16.84 -22.19 -4.82
N ASP A 2 -15.89 -23.08 -4.58
CA ASP A 2 -14.46 -22.82 -4.77
C ASP A 2 -14.16 -22.81 -6.27
N ASP A 3 -13.65 -21.68 -6.78
CA ASP A 3 -13.21 -21.52 -8.16
C ASP A 3 -12.02 -22.46 -8.43
N PRO A 4 -12.10 -23.40 -9.38
CA PRO A 4 -11.05 -24.37 -9.69
C PRO A 4 -9.69 -23.73 -10.03
N GLY A 5 -9.66 -22.46 -10.45
CA GLY A 5 -8.44 -21.69 -10.69
C GLY A 5 -7.68 -21.25 -9.43
N SER A 6 -8.29 -21.36 -8.24
CA SER A 6 -7.72 -20.87 -6.97
C SER A 6 -6.92 -21.92 -6.20
N SER A 7 -6.81 -23.15 -6.71
CA SER A 7 -6.13 -24.26 -6.03
C SER A 7 -4.64 -24.36 -6.44
N TRP A 8 -3.73 -23.69 -5.73
CA TRP A 8 -2.30 -23.96 -5.87
C TRP A 8 -1.90 -25.27 -5.16
N PRO A 9 -0.86 -26.00 -5.64
CA PRO A 9 -0.51 -27.34 -5.16
C PRO A 9 0.27 -27.31 -3.82
N ALA A 10 -0.31 -26.68 -2.79
CA ALA A 10 0.30 -26.50 -1.46
C ALA A 10 0.78 -27.81 -0.82
N TRP A 11 0.03 -28.89 -1.02
CA TRP A 11 0.33 -30.23 -0.50
C TRP A 11 1.70 -30.77 -0.94
N LYS A 12 2.18 -30.39 -2.13
CA LYS A 12 3.50 -30.80 -2.64
C LYS A 12 4.64 -30.26 -1.78
N PHE A 13 4.41 -29.16 -1.07
CA PHE A 13 5.39 -28.46 -0.26
C PHE A 13 5.12 -28.60 1.25
N GLY A 14 4.18 -29.47 1.64
CA GLY A 14 3.77 -29.61 3.04
C GLY A 14 3.08 -28.37 3.61
N MET A 15 2.53 -27.52 2.75
CA MET A 15 1.90 -26.24 3.11
C MET A 15 0.38 -26.35 3.05
N LYS A 16 -0.29 -25.42 3.75
CA LYS A 16 -1.74 -25.25 3.62
C LYS A 16 -2.06 -24.24 2.52
N ARG A 17 -3.24 -24.35 1.90
CA ARG A 17 -3.62 -23.47 0.78
C ARG A 17 -3.70 -22.00 1.20
N ASP A 18 -4.16 -21.72 2.41
CA ASP A 18 -4.27 -20.37 2.99
C ASP A 18 -2.91 -19.71 3.26
N GLU A 19 -1.82 -20.48 3.34
CA GLU A 19 -0.47 -19.94 3.50
C GLU A 19 -0.02 -19.09 2.30
N LEU A 20 -0.70 -19.22 1.14
CA LEU A 20 -0.49 -18.32 -0.01
C LEU A 20 -0.78 -16.86 0.34
N PHE A 21 -1.85 -16.61 1.10
CA PHE A 21 -2.34 -15.27 1.42
C PHE A 21 -1.81 -14.74 2.76
N THR A 22 -1.10 -15.57 3.52
CA THR A 22 -0.49 -15.20 4.80
C THR A 22 1.02 -15.32 4.69
N LYS A 23 1.60 -16.46 5.07
CA LYS A 23 3.05 -16.67 5.14
C LYS A 23 3.79 -16.33 3.85
N LEU A 24 3.35 -16.88 2.70
CA LEU A 24 4.00 -16.63 1.42
C LEU A 24 3.78 -15.20 0.96
N HIS A 25 2.60 -14.65 1.20
CA HIS A 25 2.29 -13.26 0.89
C HIS A 25 3.20 -12.31 1.68
N ASP A 26 3.22 -12.44 3.01
CA ASP A 26 4.01 -11.59 3.89
C ASP A 26 5.51 -11.68 3.59
N GLN A 27 5.99 -12.88 3.27
CA GLN A 27 7.41 -13.12 3.03
C GLN A 27 7.88 -12.71 1.62
N TYR A 28 7.06 -12.92 0.59
CA TYR A 28 7.50 -12.81 -0.81
C TYR A 28 6.68 -11.86 -1.67
N ASN A 29 5.51 -11.43 -1.20
CA ASN A 29 4.59 -10.54 -1.92
C ASN A 29 4.31 -9.23 -1.16
N THR A 30 5.21 -8.85 -0.24
CA THR A 30 5.22 -7.51 0.37
C THR A 30 6.41 -6.72 -0.12
N PHE A 31 6.19 -5.42 -0.34
CA PHE A 31 7.23 -4.49 -0.76
C PHE A 31 7.43 -3.42 0.32
N PRO A 32 8.65 -3.22 0.85
CA PRO A 32 8.90 -2.15 1.80
C PRO A 32 8.98 -0.80 1.06
N SER A 33 8.04 0.10 1.37
CA SER A 33 8.11 1.52 0.98
C SER A 33 8.28 2.40 2.21
N SER A 34 8.89 3.58 2.03
CA SER A 34 8.85 4.62 3.06
C SER A 34 7.41 5.04 3.33
N ILE A 35 7.07 5.23 4.61
CA ILE A 35 5.74 5.66 5.05
C ILE A 35 5.53 7.13 4.71
N GLN A 36 6.56 7.95 4.93
CA GLN A 36 6.56 9.39 4.71
C GLN A 36 7.63 9.77 3.70
N ASP A 37 7.47 10.93 3.07
CA ASP A 37 8.59 11.59 2.43
C ASP A 37 9.66 12.00 3.48
N PRO A 38 10.91 12.23 3.05
CA PRO A 38 12.00 12.53 3.98
C PRO A 38 11.80 13.79 4.83
N GLU A 39 11.10 14.80 4.32
CA GLU A 39 10.89 16.07 5.03
C GLU A 39 9.86 15.90 6.15
N ALA A 40 8.74 15.25 5.86
CA ALA A 40 7.75 14.90 6.89
C ALA A 40 8.35 14.01 7.98
N PHE A 41 9.19 13.04 7.61
CA PHE A 41 9.90 12.22 8.59
C PHE A 41 10.89 13.02 9.44
N HIS A 42 11.64 13.94 8.82
CA HIS A 42 12.55 14.83 9.55
C HIS A 42 11.80 15.68 10.57
N HIS A 43 10.64 16.24 10.22
CA HIS A 43 9.81 17.01 11.14
C HIS A 43 9.34 16.17 12.34
N ASP A 44 8.88 14.94 12.11
CA ASP A 44 8.48 14.03 13.18
C ASP A 44 9.65 13.71 14.12
N VAL A 45 10.83 13.42 13.58
CA VAL A 45 12.05 13.19 14.37
C VAL A 45 12.44 14.43 15.17
N TYR A 46 12.42 15.61 14.55
CA TYR A 46 12.75 16.87 15.21
C TYR A 46 11.81 17.16 16.38
N GLU A 47 10.51 17.05 16.18
CA GLU A 47 9.50 17.27 17.22
C GLU A 47 9.67 16.29 18.39
N ILE A 48 9.85 15.00 18.09
CA ILE A 48 10.01 13.96 19.10
C ILE A 48 11.34 14.12 19.85
N SER A 49 12.41 14.54 19.16
CA SER A 49 13.71 14.78 19.80
C SER A 49 13.68 15.91 20.83
N ASN A 50 12.82 16.91 20.63
CA ASN A 50 12.59 17.99 21.60
C ASN A 50 11.65 17.59 22.75
N THR A 51 10.91 16.49 22.58
CA THR A 51 9.95 16.00 23.59
C THR A 51 10.57 14.93 24.49
N ALA A 52 11.33 14.00 23.89
CA ALA A 52 11.91 12.87 24.60
C ALA A 52 13.06 13.31 25.51
N SER A 53 13.07 12.82 26.75
CA SER A 53 14.14 13.06 27.71
C SER A 53 15.19 11.94 27.72
N THR A 54 14.88 10.78 27.12
CA THR A 54 15.80 9.64 27.04
C THR A 54 15.74 8.97 25.67
N THR A 55 16.80 8.23 25.31
CA THR A 55 16.83 7.42 24.07
C THR A 55 15.71 6.38 24.02
N ALA A 56 15.38 5.76 25.16
CA ALA A 56 14.29 4.77 25.22
C ALA A 56 12.94 5.43 24.93
N GLU A 57 12.67 6.59 25.53
CA GLU A 57 11.46 7.38 25.28
C GLU A 57 11.40 7.87 23.83
N PHE A 58 12.52 8.31 23.26
CA PHE A 58 12.62 8.72 21.86
C PHE A 58 12.20 7.58 20.91
N HIS A 59 12.72 6.37 21.12
CA HIS A 59 12.33 5.21 20.31
C HIS A 59 10.86 4.82 20.51
N HIS A 60 10.35 4.90 21.73
CA HIS A 60 8.94 4.60 22.02
C HIS A 60 8.01 5.58 21.31
N LEU A 61 8.27 6.89 21.42
CA LEU A 61 7.48 7.94 20.75
C LEU A 61 7.57 7.84 19.22
N LEU A 62 8.72 7.46 18.66
CA LEU A 62 8.85 7.23 17.21
C LEU A 62 8.04 6.01 16.74
N ALA A 63 8.00 4.94 17.54
CA ALA A 63 7.16 3.78 17.23
C ALA A 63 5.68 4.16 17.22
N ASP A 64 5.23 4.93 18.22
CA ASP A 64 3.85 5.42 18.29
C ASP A 64 3.52 6.37 17.12
N ARG A 65 4.47 7.26 16.76
CA ARG A 65 4.33 8.17 15.61
C ARG A 65 4.24 7.40 14.29
N LYS A 66 5.03 6.33 14.12
CA LYS A 66 4.94 5.46 12.93
C LYS A 66 3.53 4.89 12.78
N ASP A 67 2.97 4.36 13.87
CA ASP A 67 1.62 3.78 13.86
C ASP A 67 0.55 4.86 13.62
N GLN A 68 0.74 6.05 14.17
CA GLN A 68 -0.10 7.22 13.89
C GLN A 68 -0.09 7.58 12.40
N ARG A 69 1.10 7.73 11.78
CA ARG A 69 1.24 8.10 10.37
C ARG A 69 0.64 7.06 9.44
N LEU A 70 0.82 5.77 9.76
CA LEU A 70 0.15 4.70 9.01
C LEU A 70 -1.37 4.81 9.06
N ARG A 71 -1.96 5.09 10.23
CA ARG A 71 -3.41 5.29 10.35
C ARG A 71 -3.88 6.51 9.56
N GLU A 72 -3.21 7.64 9.70
CA GLU A 72 -3.56 8.89 9.01
C GLU A 72 -3.53 8.70 7.49
N LEU A 73 -2.43 8.16 6.95
CA LEU A 73 -2.28 7.95 5.52
C LEU A 73 -3.30 6.95 4.96
N ASN A 74 -3.58 5.87 5.68
CA ASN A 74 -4.60 4.90 5.27
C ASN A 74 -6.01 5.53 5.28
N ASN A 75 -6.35 6.32 6.29
CA ASN A 75 -7.65 6.99 6.39
C ASN A 75 -7.82 8.04 5.29
N SER A 76 -6.77 8.83 5.02
CA SER A 76 -6.76 9.80 3.94
C SER A 76 -6.90 9.12 2.57
N LEU A 77 -6.17 8.03 2.35
CA LEU A 77 -6.27 7.26 1.11
C LEU A 77 -7.66 6.64 0.94
N GLU A 78 -8.23 6.05 1.99
CA GLU A 78 -9.58 5.48 1.95
C GLU A 78 -10.63 6.55 1.64
N SER A 79 -10.55 7.71 2.31
CA SER A 79 -11.46 8.83 2.08
C SER A 79 -11.37 9.34 0.64
N ALA A 80 -10.15 9.56 0.13
CA ALA A 80 -9.92 9.96 -1.26
C ALA A 80 -10.42 8.88 -2.25
N SER A 81 -10.23 7.61 -1.92
CA SER A 81 -10.68 6.48 -2.75
C SER A 81 -12.20 6.50 -2.91
N LEU A 82 -12.95 6.71 -1.82
CA LEU A 82 -14.42 6.75 -1.86
C LEU A 82 -14.94 7.87 -2.77
N GLU A 83 -14.35 9.06 -2.68
CA GLU A 83 -14.71 10.20 -3.53
C GLU A 83 -14.43 9.93 -5.01
N ILE A 84 -13.27 9.33 -5.33
CA ILE A 84 -12.89 8.97 -6.70
C ILE A 84 -13.79 7.86 -7.26
N ILE A 85 -14.11 6.85 -6.45
CA ILE A 85 -15.01 5.75 -6.83
C ILE A 85 -16.40 6.31 -7.17
N ALA A 86 -16.91 7.26 -6.38
CA ALA A 86 -18.22 7.85 -6.57
C ALA A 86 -18.29 8.83 -7.76
N ASN A 87 -17.15 9.37 -8.21
CA ASN A 87 -17.10 10.34 -9.29
C ASN A 87 -15.94 10.07 -10.28
N PRO A 88 -16.15 9.24 -11.32
CA PRO A 88 -15.13 8.90 -12.31
C PRO A 88 -14.50 10.10 -13.03
N LYS A 89 -15.17 11.25 -13.06
CA LYS A 89 -14.67 12.47 -13.73
C LYS A 89 -13.47 13.09 -13.02
N LEU A 90 -13.19 12.74 -11.77
CA LEU A 90 -12.05 13.29 -11.01
C LEU A 90 -10.69 12.81 -11.54
N ILE A 91 -10.64 11.66 -12.20
CA ILE A 91 -9.39 11.02 -12.67
C ILE A 91 -9.41 10.64 -14.16
N GLY A 92 -10.56 10.82 -14.82
CA GLY A 92 -10.78 10.35 -16.19
C GLY A 92 -11.48 8.99 -16.20
N THR A 93 -12.53 8.87 -17.04
CA THR A 93 -13.35 7.66 -17.10
C THR A 93 -12.56 6.43 -17.55
N GLU A 94 -11.54 6.61 -18.39
CA GLU A 94 -10.67 5.53 -18.87
C GLU A 94 -9.76 5.00 -17.75
N GLN A 95 -9.17 5.90 -16.98
CA GLN A 95 -8.26 5.56 -15.87
C GLN A 95 -9.01 5.07 -14.62
N TRP A 96 -10.33 5.31 -14.56
CA TRP A 96 -11.15 4.97 -13.41
C TRP A 96 -11.09 3.47 -13.05
N GLN A 97 -11.13 2.59 -14.05
CA GLN A 97 -11.05 1.14 -13.79
C GLN A 97 -9.70 0.74 -13.15
N HIS A 98 -8.62 1.40 -13.53
CA HIS A 98 -7.30 1.17 -12.95
C HIS A 98 -7.20 1.72 -11.53
N ALA A 99 -7.82 2.87 -11.24
CA ALA A 99 -7.91 3.40 -9.89
C ALA A 99 -8.73 2.48 -8.96
N LEU A 100 -9.86 1.93 -9.43
CA LEU A 100 -10.62 0.93 -8.67
C LEU A 100 -9.76 -0.27 -8.29
N GLN A 101 -9.01 -0.80 -9.26
CA GLN A 101 -8.14 -1.95 -9.04
C GLN A 101 -7.01 -1.62 -8.04
N LEU A 102 -6.43 -0.42 -8.13
CA LEU A 102 -5.45 0.07 -7.17
C LEU A 102 -6.04 0.14 -5.75
N PHE A 103 -7.20 0.78 -5.56
CA PHE A 103 -7.79 0.93 -4.22
C PHE A 103 -8.23 -0.41 -3.62
N ARG A 104 -8.69 -1.35 -4.45
CA ARG A 104 -9.09 -2.69 -4.00
C ARG A 104 -7.90 -3.57 -3.61
N THR A 105 -6.82 -3.55 -4.39
CA THR A 105 -5.69 -4.47 -4.16
C THR A 105 -4.57 -3.88 -3.32
N LYS A 106 -4.43 -2.54 -3.33
CA LYS A 106 -3.34 -1.80 -2.68
C LYS A 106 -1.95 -2.38 -3.01
N SER A 107 -1.79 -2.92 -4.21
CA SER A 107 -0.59 -3.61 -4.66
C SER A 107 0.30 -2.71 -5.51
N LEU A 108 1.62 -2.95 -5.48
CA LEU A 108 2.57 -2.25 -6.34
C LEU A 108 2.26 -2.50 -7.83
N ASP A 109 1.85 -3.70 -8.22
CA ASP A 109 1.43 -4.03 -9.59
C ASP A 109 0.26 -3.13 -10.03
N SER A 110 -0.78 -2.99 -9.21
CA SER A 110 -1.92 -2.14 -9.57
C SER A 110 -1.56 -0.65 -9.55
N LEU A 111 -0.61 -0.23 -8.73
CA LEU A 111 -0.09 1.14 -8.73
C LEU A 111 0.65 1.46 -10.03
N VAL A 112 1.52 0.55 -10.47
CA VAL A 112 2.25 0.67 -11.74
C VAL A 112 1.27 0.70 -12.92
N ARG A 113 0.28 -0.21 -12.94
CA ARG A 113 -0.76 -0.20 -13.99
C ARG A 113 -1.57 1.09 -14.02
N TYR A 114 -1.91 1.64 -12.85
CA TYR A 114 -2.61 2.91 -12.76
C TYR A 114 -1.80 4.04 -13.39
N PHE A 115 -0.53 4.21 -13.03
CA PHE A 115 0.29 5.26 -13.64
C PHE A 115 0.60 4.99 -15.12
N ALA A 116 0.80 3.74 -15.52
CA ALA A 116 1.01 3.37 -16.92
C ALA A 116 -0.20 3.71 -17.80
N SER A 117 -1.44 3.69 -17.26
CA SER A 117 -2.65 4.03 -18.01
C SER A 117 -2.76 5.51 -18.44
N TYR A 118 -1.84 6.37 -17.98
CA TYR A 118 -1.71 7.75 -18.44
C TYR A 118 -0.67 7.91 -19.57
N LEU A 119 0.13 6.88 -19.85
CA LEU A 119 1.14 6.93 -20.90
C LEU A 119 0.50 6.62 -22.27
N PRO A 120 0.98 7.23 -23.35
CA PRO A 120 0.56 6.88 -24.71
C PRO A 120 0.80 5.41 -25.06
N GLU A 121 -0.03 4.81 -25.91
CA GLU A 121 0.12 3.41 -26.34
C GLU A 121 1.44 3.14 -27.10
N ASP A 122 2.03 4.16 -27.72
CA ASP A 122 3.32 4.11 -28.42
C ASP A 122 4.52 4.39 -27.50
N HIS A 123 4.30 4.54 -26.20
CA HIS A 123 5.39 4.70 -25.24
C HIS A 123 6.19 3.39 -25.13
N SER A 124 7.52 3.48 -25.15
CA SER A 124 8.47 2.35 -25.24
C SER A 124 8.54 1.42 -24.02
N TRP A 125 7.48 1.41 -23.19
CA TRP A 125 7.32 0.55 -22.02
C TRP A 125 6.54 -0.73 -22.34
N HIS A 126 5.98 -0.86 -23.54
CA HIS A 126 5.34 -2.06 -24.07
C HIS A 126 6.29 -2.90 -24.93
#